data_AF-A0A1G0UN75-F1
#
_entry.id   AF-A0A1G0UN75-F1
#
_cell.length_a   1.000
_cell.length_b   1.000
_cell.length_c   1.000
_cell.angle_alpha   90.00
_cell.angle_beta   90.00
_cell.angle_gamma   90.00
#
_symmetry.space_group_name_H-M   'P 1'
#
loop_
_entity.id
_entity.type
_entity.pdbx_description
1 polymer ?
#
loop_
_entity_poly.entity_id
_entity_poly.type
_entity_poly.pdbx_seq_one_letter_code
_entity_poly.pdbx_strand_id
1 'polypeptide(L)'
;MLFNRNDWKDFIGSVKWFIGLGKRPEYGRWTYWEKFDYFAVFWGIFIIGSTGLTLWFPEFLTQFVPGWVINVATIIHSDEALLATGFIFTVHFFNTHLRPEKFPMDIVIFSGRVSIEEFKLDRPKEYNEMVEKGELEKYLVEPYPPIVIRTIKIFGWTALTIGFSIIIWIIYAMIFAYR
;
A
#
# COMPACT_ATOMS: atom_id res chain seq x y z
N MET A 1 -5.36 -0.01 13.98
CA MET A 1 -5.18 -0.86 12.78
C MET A 1 -6.19 -1.99 12.69
N LEU A 2 -6.67 -2.59 13.79
CA LEU A 2 -7.68 -3.65 13.68
C LEU A 2 -9.01 -3.18 13.05
N PHE A 3 -9.63 -4.09 12.31
CA PHE A 3 -10.98 -3.92 11.78
C PHE A 3 -12.02 -3.86 12.91
N ASN A 4 -13.03 -3.02 12.74
CA ASN A 4 -14.15 -2.88 13.66
C ASN A 4 -15.44 -2.56 12.90
N ARG A 5 -16.56 -2.46 13.62
CA ARG A 5 -17.89 -2.21 13.01
C ARG A 5 -17.97 -0.93 12.20
N ASN A 6 -17.15 0.08 12.49
CA ASN A 6 -17.14 1.32 11.71
C ASN A 6 -16.53 1.12 10.33
N ASP A 7 -15.57 0.20 10.15
CA ASP A 7 -15.00 -0.10 8.83
C ASP A 7 -16.06 -0.59 7.85
N TRP A 8 -17.01 -1.41 8.34
CA TRP A 8 -18.15 -1.86 7.54
C TRP A 8 -19.10 -0.73 7.16
N LYS A 9 -19.35 0.21 8.10
CA LYS A 9 -20.16 1.40 7.84
C LYS A 9 -19.49 2.31 6.82
N ASP A 10 -18.18 2.52 6.96
CA ASP A 10 -17.37 3.32 6.06
C ASP A 10 -17.36 2.71 4.67
N PHE A 11 -17.21 1.39 4.53
CA PHE A 11 -17.32 0.68 3.25
C PHE A 11 -18.67 0.91 2.56
N ILE A 12 -19.78 0.66 3.26
CA ILE A 12 -21.13 0.90 2.71
C ILE A 12 -21.31 2.37 2.35
N GLY A 13 -20.79 3.29 3.18
CA GLY A 13 -20.82 4.72 2.93
C GLY A 13 -20.04 5.10 1.67
N SER A 14 -18.83 4.55 1.47
CA SER A 14 -18.02 4.77 0.27
C SER A 14 -18.75 4.29 -0.97
N VAL A 15 -19.35 3.09 -0.92
CA VAL A 15 -20.13 2.54 -2.04
C VAL A 15 -21.27 3.49 -2.40
N LYS A 16 -22.07 3.93 -1.42
CA LYS A 16 -23.16 4.90 -1.62
C LYS A 16 -22.65 6.21 -2.20
N TRP A 17 -21.53 6.73 -1.71
CA TRP A 17 -20.91 7.95 -2.21
C TRP A 17 -20.46 7.81 -3.67
N PHE A 18 -19.81 6.70 -4.04
CA PHE A 18 -19.35 6.46 -5.41
C PHE A 18 -20.49 6.37 -6.42
N ILE A 19 -21.64 5.84 -6.03
CA ILE A 19 -22.85 5.80 -6.88
C ILE A 19 -23.73 7.05 -6.75
N GLY A 20 -23.27 8.09 -6.05
CA GLY A 20 -23.99 9.37 -5.90
C GLY A 20 -25.18 9.35 -4.94
N LEU A 21 -25.38 8.29 -4.17
CA LEU A 21 -26.50 8.10 -3.23
C LEU A 21 -26.16 8.51 -1.78
N GLY A 22 -25.00 9.14 -1.55
CA GLY A 22 -24.56 9.53 -0.22
C GLY A 22 -23.41 10.53 -0.23
N LYS A 23 -23.12 11.09 0.95
CA LYS A 23 -21.94 11.94 1.17
C LYS A 23 -20.70 11.06 1.36
N ARG A 24 -19.51 11.62 1.07
CA ARG A 24 -18.23 10.99 1.40
C ARG A 24 -18.20 10.66 2.91
N PRO A 25 -17.86 9.43 3.31
CA PRO A 25 -17.73 9.07 4.72
C PRO A 25 -16.70 9.95 5.43
N GLU A 26 -16.95 10.21 6.72
CA GLU A 26 -16.00 10.91 7.58
C GLU A 26 -14.94 9.93 8.08
N TYR A 27 -13.97 9.64 7.22
CA TYR A 27 -12.89 8.71 7.55
C TYR A 27 -12.09 9.18 8.76
N GLY A 28 -11.77 8.24 9.64
CA GLY A 28 -10.84 8.45 10.74
C GLY A 28 -9.39 8.29 10.29
N ARG A 29 -8.49 8.15 11.28
CA ARG A 29 -7.04 7.99 11.09
C ARG A 29 -6.64 6.93 10.06
N TRP A 30 -7.35 5.81 10.07
CA TRP A 30 -7.12 4.68 9.16
C TRP A 30 -8.42 4.34 8.47
N THR A 31 -8.42 4.35 7.14
CA THR A 31 -9.57 3.88 6.35
C THR A 31 -9.62 2.35 6.36
N TYR A 32 -10.78 1.78 5.99
CA TYR A 32 -10.91 0.33 5.92
C TYR A 32 -9.96 -0.29 4.87
N TRP A 33 -9.71 0.40 3.76
CA TRP A 33 -8.80 -0.09 2.72
C TRP A 33 -7.34 0.02 3.15
N GLU A 34 -6.93 1.05 3.88
CA GLU A 34 -5.56 1.13 4.41
C GLU A 34 -5.27 0.02 5.41
N LYS A 35 -6.27 -0.35 6.22
CA LYS A 35 -6.16 -1.52 7.09
C LYS A 35 -6.07 -2.81 6.27
N PHE A 36 -6.88 -2.93 5.23
CA PHE A 36 -6.83 -4.08 4.32
C PHE A 36 -5.46 -4.20 3.67
N ASP A 37 -4.96 -3.14 3.05
CA ASP A 37 -3.64 -3.07 2.41
C ASP A 37 -2.53 -3.46 3.41
N TYR A 38 -2.60 -2.94 4.63
CA TYR A 38 -1.65 -3.30 5.69
C TYR A 38 -1.65 -4.80 5.97
N PHE A 39 -2.81 -5.40 6.27
CA PHE A 39 -2.89 -6.83 6.58
C PHE A 39 -2.60 -7.72 5.37
N ALA A 40 -3.01 -7.31 4.18
CA ALA A 40 -2.75 -8.04 2.94
C ALA A 40 -1.25 -8.21 2.69
N VAL A 41 -0.45 -7.18 2.94
CA VAL A 41 1.02 -7.26 2.82
C VAL A 41 1.62 -8.26 3.83
N PHE A 42 1.19 -8.24 5.10
CA PHE A 42 1.71 -9.20 6.09
C PHE A 42 1.34 -10.64 5.76
N TRP A 43 0.12 -10.85 5.28
CA TRP A 43 -0.31 -12.15 4.78
C TRP A 43 0.59 -12.60 3.61
N GLY A 44 0.79 -11.73 2.62
CA GLY A 44 1.62 -12.03 1.46
C GLY A 44 3.08 -12.34 1.83
N ILE A 45 3.67 -11.56 2.75
CA ILE A 45 5.04 -11.80 3.27
C ILE A 45 5.14 -13.20 3.89
N PHE A 46 4.16 -13.60 4.68
CA PHE A 46 4.16 -14.93 5.31
C PHE A 46 4.07 -16.05 4.25
N ILE A 47 3.16 -15.92 3.28
CA ILE A 47 2.96 -16.93 2.24
C ILE A 47 4.19 -17.01 1.32
N ILE A 48 4.61 -15.89 0.73
CA ILE A 48 5.74 -15.87 -0.21
C ILE A 48 7.06 -16.22 0.49
N GLY A 49 7.24 -15.79 1.75
CA GLY A 49 8.43 -16.08 2.55
C GLY A 49 8.53 -17.56 2.92
N SER A 50 7.45 -18.15 3.43
CA SER A 50 7.45 -19.57 3.82
C SER A 50 7.58 -20.52 2.62
N THR A 51 6.85 -20.25 1.54
CA THR A 51 6.97 -21.03 0.29
C THR A 51 8.32 -20.81 -0.37
N GLY A 52 8.85 -19.59 -0.37
CA GLY A 52 10.16 -19.27 -0.90
C GLY A 52 11.29 -19.99 -0.16
N LEU A 53 11.25 -20.01 1.18
CA LEU A 53 12.19 -20.80 1.99
C LEU A 53 12.08 -22.30 1.72
N THR A 54 10.86 -22.80 1.51
CA THR A 54 10.64 -24.20 1.14
C THR A 54 11.27 -24.55 -0.21
N LEU A 55 11.16 -23.64 -1.19
CA LEU A 55 11.74 -23.80 -2.51
C LEU A 55 13.25 -23.57 -2.56
N TRP A 56 13.79 -22.73 -1.66
CA TRP A 56 15.22 -22.48 -1.54
C TRP A 56 15.94 -23.67 -0.88
N PHE A 57 15.34 -24.28 0.14
CA PHE A 57 15.95 -25.38 0.90
C PHE A 57 15.13 -26.70 0.81
N PRO A 58 14.86 -27.22 -0.40
CA PRO A 58 13.92 -28.33 -0.58
C PRO A 58 14.42 -29.64 0.05
N GLU A 59 15.72 -29.95 -0.03
CA GLU A 59 16.30 -31.16 0.57
C GLU A 59 16.18 -31.17 2.09
N PHE A 60 16.38 -30.01 2.75
CA PHE A 60 16.23 -29.90 4.19
C PHE A 60 14.76 -30.02 4.61
N LEU A 61 13.86 -29.32 3.93
CA LEU A 61 12.44 -29.35 4.28
C LEU A 61 11.79 -30.71 4.03
N THR A 62 12.21 -31.42 2.97
CA THR A 62 11.68 -32.75 2.64
C THR A 62 12.08 -33.86 3.63
N GLN A 63 12.99 -33.58 4.58
CA GLN A 63 13.22 -34.44 5.74
C GLN A 63 12.05 -34.40 6.74
N PHE A 64 11.27 -33.31 6.74
CA PHE A 64 10.15 -33.08 7.67
C PHE A 64 8.79 -33.17 7.00
N VAL A 65 8.69 -32.87 5.70
CA VAL A 65 7.43 -32.87 4.94
C VAL A 65 7.52 -33.74 3.69
N PRO A 66 6.39 -34.29 3.18
CA PRO A 66 6.41 -35.08 1.95
C PRO A 66 6.87 -34.28 0.73
N GLY A 67 7.51 -34.95 -0.23
CA GLY A 67 8.04 -34.32 -1.45
C GLY A 67 7.02 -33.55 -2.29
N TRP A 68 5.73 -33.94 -2.28
CA TRP A 68 4.69 -33.22 -3.01
C TRP A 68 4.47 -31.78 -2.50
N VAL A 69 4.87 -31.48 -1.25
CA VAL A 69 4.77 -30.14 -0.67
C VAL A 69 5.60 -29.13 -1.47
N ILE A 70 6.69 -29.57 -2.11
CA ILE A 70 7.50 -28.71 -2.98
C ILE A 70 6.66 -28.25 -4.18
N ASN A 71 5.89 -29.14 -4.81
CA ASN A 71 5.02 -28.78 -5.94
C ASN A 71 3.93 -27.78 -5.51
N VAL A 72 3.34 -27.99 -4.33
CA VAL A 72 2.34 -27.06 -3.78
C VAL A 72 2.96 -25.71 -3.42
N ALA A 73 4.14 -25.71 -2.82
CA ALA A 73 4.88 -24.48 -2.53
C ALA A 73 5.19 -23.70 -3.82
N THR A 74 5.58 -24.38 -4.92
CA THR A 74 5.79 -23.74 -6.22
C THR A 74 4.53 -23.03 -6.70
N ILE A 75 3.38 -23.72 -6.69
CA ILE A 75 2.11 -23.13 -7.16
C ILE A 75 1.75 -21.90 -6.31
N ILE A 76 1.73 -22.06 -4.99
CA ILE A 76 1.35 -20.97 -4.08
C ILE A 76 2.33 -19.80 -4.21
N HIS A 77 3.63 -20.06 -4.29
CA HIS A 77 4.64 -19.01 -4.42
C HIS A 77 4.48 -18.24 -5.73
N SER A 78 4.27 -18.95 -6.85
CA SER A 78 4.08 -18.33 -8.16
C SER A 78 2.81 -17.47 -8.22
N ASP A 79 1.69 -17.98 -7.69
CA ASP A 79 0.42 -17.25 -7.67
C ASP A 79 0.49 -16.02 -6.74
N GLU A 80 1.08 -16.17 -5.55
CA GLU A 80 1.28 -15.05 -4.62
C GLU A 80 2.24 -14.00 -5.19
N ALA A 81 3.31 -14.40 -5.88
CA ALA A 81 4.23 -13.47 -6.54
C ALA A 81 3.51 -12.64 -7.62
N LEU A 82 2.62 -13.28 -8.39
CA LEU A 82 1.81 -12.59 -9.41
C LEU A 82 0.82 -11.62 -8.75
N LEU A 83 0.08 -12.07 -7.74
CA LEU A 83 -0.88 -11.24 -6.98
C LEU A 83 -0.19 -10.04 -6.32
N ALA A 84 0.93 -10.26 -5.63
CA ALA A 84 1.70 -9.22 -4.97
C ALA A 84 2.22 -8.19 -5.98
N THR A 85 2.79 -8.65 -7.09
CA THR A 85 3.27 -7.77 -8.18
C THR A 85 2.13 -6.94 -8.75
N GLY A 86 0.99 -7.59 -9.06
CA GLY A 86 -0.20 -6.91 -9.56
C GLY A 86 -0.73 -5.86 -8.59
N PHE A 87 -0.83 -6.19 -7.30
CA PHE A 87 -1.31 -5.27 -6.27
C PHE A 87 -0.38 -4.05 -6.08
N ILE A 88 0.94 -4.28 -6.04
CA ILE A 88 1.94 -3.21 -5.92
C ILE A 88 1.82 -2.24 -7.10
N PHE A 89 1.85 -2.74 -8.33
CA PHE A 89 1.91 -1.86 -9.50
C PHE A 89 0.55 -1.27 -9.91
N THR A 90 -0.55 -1.75 -9.36
CA THR A 90 -1.89 -1.18 -9.59
C THR A 90 -2.32 -0.32 -8.41
N VAL A 91 -2.75 -0.95 -7.31
CA VAL A 91 -3.36 -0.29 -6.15
C VAL A 91 -2.36 0.60 -5.43
N HIS A 92 -1.19 0.05 -5.08
CA HIS A 92 -0.19 0.82 -4.34
C HIS A 92 0.34 1.98 -5.18
N PHE A 93 0.82 1.71 -6.40
CA PHE A 93 1.33 2.77 -7.29
C PHE A 93 0.30 3.85 -7.56
N PHE A 94 -0.96 3.49 -7.78
CA PHE A 94 -2.01 4.49 -7.96
C PHE A 94 -2.16 5.37 -6.72
N ASN A 95 -2.34 4.75 -5.55
CA ASN A 95 -2.59 5.47 -4.31
C ASN A 95 -1.39 6.30 -3.84
N THR A 96 -0.16 5.80 -3.95
CA THR A 96 1.00 6.46 -3.37
C THR A 96 1.79 7.30 -4.36
N HIS A 97 1.74 6.99 -5.66
CA HIS A 97 2.55 7.66 -6.67
C HIS A 97 1.75 8.46 -7.69
N LEU A 98 0.62 7.95 -8.16
CA LEU A 98 -0.07 8.52 -9.34
C LEU A 98 -1.23 9.46 -9.01
N ARG A 99 -1.63 9.58 -7.73
CA ARG A 99 -2.60 10.61 -7.34
C ARG A 99 -2.04 12.00 -7.68
N PRO A 100 -2.79 12.88 -8.39
CA PRO A 100 -2.31 14.19 -8.80
C PRO A 100 -1.73 15.03 -7.65
N GLU A 101 -2.32 14.93 -6.46
CA GLU A 101 -1.92 15.67 -5.26
C GLU A 101 -0.61 15.16 -4.65
N LYS A 102 -0.28 13.88 -4.91
CA LYS A 102 0.89 13.19 -4.35
C LYS A 102 2.01 12.96 -5.36
N PHE A 103 1.76 13.17 -6.64
CA PHE A 103 2.71 12.88 -7.69
C PHE A 103 4.07 13.61 -7.48
N PRO A 104 5.22 12.93 -7.65
CA PRO A 104 5.43 11.54 -8.12
C PRO A 104 5.35 10.46 -7.01
N MET A 105 5.18 10.87 -5.76
CA MET A 105 5.18 10.01 -4.58
C MET A 105 4.72 10.81 -3.35
N ASP A 106 3.87 10.19 -2.53
CA ASP A 106 3.47 10.76 -1.25
C ASP A 106 4.67 10.90 -0.31
N ILE A 107 5.07 12.16 -0.04
CA ILE A 107 6.27 12.46 0.73
C ILE A 107 6.12 12.14 2.22
N VAL A 108 4.90 11.88 2.70
CA VAL A 108 4.60 11.56 4.11
C VAL A 108 5.42 10.37 4.60
N ILE A 109 5.76 9.42 3.74
CA ILE A 109 6.61 8.26 4.08
C ILE A 109 8.00 8.67 4.59
N PHE A 110 8.52 9.83 4.14
CA PHE A 110 9.82 10.37 4.57
C PHE A 110 9.66 11.54 5.54
N SER A 111 8.67 12.40 5.31
CA SER A 111 8.50 13.63 6.08
C SER A 111 7.79 13.38 7.42
N GLY A 112 6.88 12.41 7.48
CA GLY A 112 5.92 12.25 8.57
C GLY A 112 4.97 13.43 8.73
N ARG A 113 4.88 14.34 7.74
CA ARG A 113 4.13 15.60 7.79
C ARG A 113 3.15 15.69 6.63
N VAL A 114 1.94 16.15 6.93
CA VAL A 114 0.85 16.42 5.99
C VAL A 114 0.36 17.85 6.20
N SER A 115 -0.15 18.52 5.15
CA SER A 115 -0.74 19.85 5.32
C SER A 115 -2.08 19.76 6.06
N ILE A 116 -2.48 20.86 6.71
CA ILE A 116 -3.75 20.90 7.46
C ILE A 116 -4.94 20.68 6.51
N GLU A 117 -4.87 21.26 5.32
CA GLU A 117 -5.92 21.16 4.30
C GLU A 117 -6.12 19.72 3.86
N GLU A 118 -5.01 19.01 3.60
CA GLU A 118 -5.05 17.59 3.22
C GLU A 118 -5.52 16.72 4.39
N PHE A 119 -5.00 16.96 5.59
CA PHE A 119 -5.40 16.21 6.79
C PHE A 119 -6.91 16.33 7.06
N LYS A 120 -7.46 17.54 6.93
CA LYS A 120 -8.90 17.78 7.09
C LYS A 120 -9.74 17.09 6.01
N LEU A 121 -9.24 17.03 4.78
CA LEU A 121 -9.94 16.39 3.66
C LEU A 121 -9.92 14.86 3.76
N ASP A 122 -8.78 14.29 4.11
CA ASP A 122 -8.58 12.84 4.10
C ASP A 122 -8.93 12.16 5.42
N ARG A 123 -8.76 12.87 6.55
CA ARG A 123 -9.02 12.39 7.92
C ARG A 123 -9.96 13.32 8.69
N PRO A 124 -11.14 13.67 8.14
CA PRO A 124 -12.03 14.67 8.73
C PRO A 124 -12.41 14.34 10.18
N LYS A 125 -12.62 13.05 10.49
CA LYS A 125 -12.99 12.63 11.84
C LYS A 125 -11.84 12.80 12.83
N GLU A 126 -10.61 12.40 12.47
CA GLU A 126 -9.45 12.58 13.35
C GLU A 126 -9.15 14.08 13.55
N TYR A 127 -9.25 14.87 12.48
CA TYR A 127 -9.11 16.33 12.55
C TYR A 127 -10.11 16.94 13.55
N ASN A 128 -11.40 16.62 13.42
CA ASN A 128 -12.44 17.16 14.30
C ASN A 128 -12.21 16.74 15.76
N GLU A 129 -11.89 15.46 16.01
CA GLU A 129 -11.59 14.97 17.36
C GLU A 129 -10.38 15.69 17.99
N MET A 130 -9.34 16.03 17.21
CA MET A 130 -8.17 16.78 17.69
C MET A 130 -8.49 18.25 18.00
N VAL A 131 -9.36 18.87 17.19
CA VAL A 131 -9.84 20.24 17.44
C VAL A 131 -10.68 20.30 18.70
N GLU A 132 -11.64 19.37 18.86
CA GLU A 132 -12.50 19.29 20.04
C GLU A 132 -11.73 19.10 21.35
N LYS A 133 -10.63 18.31 21.30
CA LYS A 133 -9.74 18.10 22.45
C LYS A 133 -8.74 19.23 22.70
N GLY A 134 -8.66 20.22 21.80
CA GLY A 134 -7.65 21.28 21.87
C GLY A 134 -6.21 20.78 21.72
N GLU A 135 -6.01 19.67 21.00
CA GLU A 135 -4.70 19.03 20.84
C GLU A 135 -4.02 19.37 19.52
N LEU A 136 -4.74 19.91 18.54
CA LEU A 136 -4.23 20.17 17.20
C LEU A 136 -2.94 21.00 17.20
N GLU A 137 -2.90 22.08 18.00
CA GLU A 137 -1.75 22.98 18.09
C GLU A 137 -0.45 22.28 18.52
N LYS A 138 -0.55 21.21 19.32
CA LYS A 138 0.61 20.44 19.79
C LYS A 138 1.33 19.71 18.66
N TYR A 139 0.64 19.46 17.54
CA TYR A 139 1.15 18.71 16.40
C TYR A 139 1.43 19.61 15.18
N LEU A 140 1.18 20.91 15.30
CA LEU A 140 1.54 21.86 14.25
C LEU A 140 3.05 22.04 14.23
N VAL A 141 3.62 21.89 13.05
CA VAL A 141 5.06 22.00 12.80
C VAL A 141 5.29 22.77 11.52
N GLU A 142 6.43 23.47 11.45
CA GLU A 142 6.86 24.16 10.24
C GLU A 142 7.02 23.18 9.06
N PRO A 143 6.76 23.60 7.82
CA PRO A 143 7.01 22.77 6.65
C PRO A 143 8.51 22.50 6.49
N TYR A 144 8.85 21.40 5.81
CA TYR A 144 10.25 21.13 5.47
C TYR A 144 10.80 22.19 4.50
N PRO A 145 12.11 22.50 4.56
CA PRO A 145 12.74 23.38 3.59
C PRO A 145 12.52 22.87 2.15
N PRO A 146 12.33 23.78 1.16
CA PRO A 146 12.05 23.39 -0.22
C PRO A 146 13.08 22.43 -0.83
N ILE A 147 14.35 22.52 -0.41
CA ILE A 147 15.41 21.63 -0.86
C ILE A 147 15.16 20.17 -0.45
N VAL A 148 14.68 19.93 0.78
CA VAL A 148 14.38 18.58 1.28
C VAL A 148 13.23 17.97 0.48
N ILE A 149 12.16 18.74 0.27
CA ILE A 149 11.00 18.31 -0.52
C ILE A 149 11.42 18.00 -1.95
N ARG A 150 12.26 18.84 -2.58
CA ARG A 150 12.77 18.62 -3.94
C ARG A 150 13.60 17.34 -4.02
N THR A 151 14.49 17.09 -3.06
CA THR A 151 15.28 15.86 -3.01
C THR A 151 14.41 14.61 -2.90
N ILE A 152 13.41 14.62 -2.02
CA ILE A 152 12.46 13.49 -1.89
C ILE A 152 11.69 13.28 -3.19
N LYS A 153 11.26 14.36 -3.86
CA LYS A 153 10.56 14.25 -5.15
C LYS A 153 11.45 13.71 -6.26
N ILE A 154 12.73 14.09 -6.32
CA ILE A 154 13.70 13.53 -7.27
C ILE A 154 13.84 12.03 -7.02
N PHE A 155 14.01 11.61 -5.77
CA PHE A 155 14.03 10.20 -5.40
C PHE A 155 12.74 9.48 -5.84
N GLY A 156 11.57 10.07 -5.57
CA GLY A 156 10.28 9.52 -5.99
C GLY A 156 10.17 9.33 -7.50
N TRP A 157 10.63 10.31 -8.29
CA TRP A 157 10.72 10.19 -9.74
C TRP A 157 11.64 9.05 -10.17
N THR A 158 12.85 8.99 -9.61
CA THR A 158 13.81 7.92 -9.93
C THR A 158 13.22 6.54 -9.62
N ALA A 159 12.65 6.36 -8.43
CA ALA A 159 12.01 5.10 -8.03
C ALA A 159 10.84 4.74 -8.96
N LEU A 160 10.00 5.71 -9.31
CA LEU A 160 8.86 5.51 -10.20
C LEU A 160 9.30 5.11 -11.61
N THR A 161 10.32 5.79 -12.16
CA THR A 161 10.90 5.45 -13.47
C THR A 161 11.49 4.04 -13.47
N ILE A 162 12.24 3.67 -12.42
CA ILE A 162 12.79 2.32 -12.29
C ILE A 162 11.66 1.29 -12.21
N GLY A 163 10.64 1.55 -11.38
CA GLY A 163 9.46 0.67 -11.23
C GLY A 163 8.75 0.43 -12.56
N PHE A 164 8.41 1.48 -13.30
CA PHE A 164 7.79 1.33 -14.62
C PHE A 164 8.70 0.65 -15.65
N SER A 165 10.01 0.92 -15.60
CA SER A 165 10.97 0.21 -16.45
C SER A 165 10.94 -1.30 -16.17
N ILE A 166 10.92 -1.70 -14.90
CA ILE A 166 10.84 -3.12 -14.51
C ILE A 166 9.55 -3.76 -15.06
N ILE A 167 8.40 -3.08 -14.97
CA ILE A 167 7.14 -3.60 -15.54
C ILE A 167 7.27 -3.82 -17.06
N ILE A 168 7.82 -2.84 -17.79
CA ILE A 168 8.02 -2.96 -19.24
C ILE A 168 8.89 -4.17 -19.56
N TRP A 169 9.96 -4.37 -18.78
CA TRP A 169 10.86 -5.51 -18.96
C TRP A 169 10.22 -6.85 -18.62
N ILE A 170 9.38 -6.92 -17.57
CA ILE A 170 8.59 -8.12 -17.25
C ILE A 170 7.65 -8.47 -18.40
N ILE A 171 6.91 -7.48 -18.92
CA ILE A 171 5.99 -7.69 -20.04
C ILE A 171 6.76 -8.16 -21.28
N TYR A 172 7.88 -7.51 -21.59
CA TYR A 172 8.75 -7.92 -22.70
C TYR A 172 9.22 -9.36 -22.55
N ALA A 173 9.71 -9.73 -21.36
CA ALA A 173 10.18 -11.10 -21.09
C ALA A 173 9.04 -12.12 -21.26
N MET A 174 7.85 -11.81 -20.75
CA MET A 174 6.69 -12.70 -20.85
C MET A 174 6.20 -12.92 -22.29
N ILE A 175 6.30 -11.92 -23.16
CA ILE A 175 5.81 -12.01 -24.55
C ILE A 175 6.87 -12.59 -25.49
N PHE A 176 8.13 -12.22 -25.31
CA PHE A 176 9.18 -12.47 -26.30
C PHE A 176 10.25 -13.47 -25.84
N ALA A 177 10.55 -13.53 -24.53
CA ALA A 177 11.63 -14.37 -24.00
C ALA A 177 11.12 -15.70 -23.41
N TYR A 178 9.91 -15.72 -22.86
CA TYR A 178 9.24 -16.92 -22.35
C TYR A 178 8.58 -17.67 -23.53
N ARG A 179 9.37 -18.47 -24.23
CA ARG A 179 8.90 -19.43 -25.24
C ARG A 179 9.18 -20.85 -24.79
#